data_AF-A0A9N8PKT1-F1
#
_entry.id   AF-A0A9N8PKT1-F1
#
_cell.length_a   1.000
_cell.length_b   1.000
_cell.length_c   1.000
_cell.angle_alpha   90.00
_cell.angle_beta   90.00
_cell.angle_gamma   90.00
#
_symmetry.space_group_name_H-M   'P 1'
#
loop_
_entity.id
_entity.type
_entity.pdbx_description
1 polymer ?
#
loop_
_entity_poly.entity_id
_entity_poly.type
_entity_poly.pdbx_seq_one_letter_code
_entity_poly.pdbx_strand_id
1 'polypeptide(L)'
;MLKQKQINRIEVIIDYQFQNTEKAFLWEALQMTTPTQPSFDGRSTKGGNKKFAILGDAVMAVVVAEHWFSKKDSLTANWAQLHSARLSNDYLKQVASKHNLVNYTERPPNGFGEKSAATLLEAIIGAVYLDSNRDMDAVRRAMIALGFSEVLNEPDHSTKLRDLVQEIREELER
;
A
#
# COMPACT_ATOMS: atom_id res chain seq x y z
N MET A 1 19.03 -5.31 -14.01
CA MET A 1 19.23 -4.73 -12.67
C MET A 1 18.48 -3.41 -12.66
N LEU A 2 17.44 -3.30 -11.84
CA LEU A 2 16.68 -2.06 -11.72
C LEU A 2 17.65 -0.93 -11.44
N LYS A 3 17.52 0.15 -12.19
CA LYS A 3 18.41 1.30 -12.04
C LYS A 3 18.10 1.92 -10.68
N GLN A 4 19.12 2.34 -9.93
CA GLN A 4 18.96 3.06 -8.65
C GLN A 4 17.95 4.21 -8.76
N LYS A 5 17.88 4.86 -9.92
CA LYS A 5 16.89 5.91 -10.24
C LYS A 5 15.43 5.44 -10.13
N GLN A 6 15.12 4.21 -10.52
CA GLN A 6 13.76 3.63 -10.43
C GLN A 6 13.39 3.37 -8.97
N ILE A 7 14.32 2.82 -8.19
CA ILE A 7 14.17 2.60 -6.74
C ILE A 7 13.86 3.92 -6.04
N ASN A 8 14.75 4.92 -6.18
CA ASN A 8 14.58 6.21 -5.52
C ASN A 8 13.25 6.89 -5.90
N ARG A 9 12.80 6.69 -7.15
CA ARG A 9 11.54 7.29 -7.61
C ARG A 9 10.33 6.64 -6.94
N ILE A 10 10.35 5.32 -6.75
CA ILE A 10 9.28 4.63 -6.03
C ILE A 10 9.28 5.05 -4.56
N GLU A 11 10.44 5.07 -3.91
CA GLU A 11 10.58 5.49 -2.50
C GLU A 11 9.97 6.88 -2.24
N VAL A 12 10.19 7.82 -3.17
CA VAL A 12 9.56 9.15 -3.13
C VAL A 12 8.04 9.08 -3.31
N ILE A 13 7.53 8.21 -4.19
CA ILE A 13 6.08 8.08 -4.44
C ILE A 13 5.35 7.52 -3.22
N ILE A 14 5.94 6.54 -2.55
CA ILE A 14 5.34 5.87 -1.39
C ILE A 14 5.75 6.49 -0.05
N ASP A 15 6.56 7.54 -0.05
CA ASP A 15 7.11 8.18 1.15
C ASP A 15 7.74 7.17 2.13
N TYR A 16 8.55 6.26 1.59
CA TYR A 16 9.22 5.20 2.35
C TYR A 16 10.59 4.88 1.76
N GLN A 17 11.63 4.93 2.59
CA GLN A 17 12.99 4.53 2.22
C GLN A 17 13.26 3.09 2.67
N PHE A 18 13.62 2.22 1.73
CA PHE A 18 13.93 0.83 2.01
C PHE A 18 15.28 0.71 2.72
N GLN A 19 15.27 0.08 3.89
CA GLN A 19 16.45 -0.04 4.75
C GLN A 19 17.18 -1.36 4.53
N ASN A 20 16.46 -2.43 4.12
CA ASN A 20 17.04 -3.75 3.97
C ASN A 20 17.57 -3.99 2.56
N THR A 21 18.72 -3.38 2.28
CA THR A 21 19.40 -3.47 0.98
C THR A 21 19.82 -4.90 0.62
N GLU A 22 20.14 -5.74 1.62
CA GLU A 22 20.47 -7.16 1.42
C GLU A 22 19.26 -7.98 0.93
N LYS A 23 18.06 -7.74 1.49
CA LYS A 23 16.86 -8.46 1.09
C LYS A 23 16.25 -7.95 -0.20
N ALA A 24 16.60 -6.75 -0.65
CA ALA A 24 16.19 -6.23 -1.96
C ALA A 24 14.67 -6.37 -2.22
N PHE A 25 13.84 -6.18 -1.18
CA PHE A 25 12.40 -6.44 -1.24
C PHE A 25 11.70 -5.64 -2.34
N LEU A 26 12.03 -4.35 -2.46
CA LEU A 26 11.49 -3.52 -3.54
C LEU A 26 11.89 -4.07 -4.91
N TRP A 27 13.14 -4.49 -5.09
CA TRP A 27 13.58 -5.07 -6.35
C TRP A 27 12.74 -6.29 -6.72
N GLU A 28 12.52 -7.22 -5.77
CA GLU A 28 11.72 -8.43 -6.01
C GLU A 28 10.23 -8.12 -6.25
N ALA A 29 9.66 -7.13 -5.55
CA ALA A 29 8.29 -6.67 -5.77
C ALA A 29 8.06 -6.08 -7.18
N LEU A 30 9.11 -5.54 -7.79
CA LEU A 30 9.08 -5.03 -9.16
C LEU A 30 9.33 -6.12 -10.22
N GLN A 31 9.69 -7.34 -9.80
CA GLN A 31 9.88 -8.49 -10.69
C GLN A 31 8.54 -9.14 -11.03
N MET A 32 7.97 -8.77 -12.18
CA MET A 32 6.76 -9.43 -12.69
C MET A 32 7.07 -10.84 -13.21
N THR A 33 6.23 -11.83 -12.88
CA THR A 33 6.45 -13.23 -13.29
C THR A 33 6.61 -13.34 -14.81
N THR A 34 7.65 -14.05 -15.26
CA THR A 34 7.79 -14.48 -16.66
C THR A 34 7.97 -16.00 -16.72
N PRO A 35 7.55 -16.67 -17.81
CA PRO A 35 7.80 -18.10 -17.99
C PRO A 35 9.29 -18.48 -18.01
N THR A 36 10.19 -17.51 -18.22
CA THR A 36 11.63 -17.73 -18.43
C THR A 36 12.50 -17.01 -17.40
N GLN A 37 11.96 -16.69 -16.21
CA GLN A 37 12.63 -15.78 -15.28
C GLN A 37 13.92 -16.40 -14.70
N PRO A 38 15.10 -15.77 -14.93
CA PRO A 38 16.37 -16.25 -14.39
C PRO A 38 16.46 -15.97 -12.89
N SER A 39 17.17 -16.83 -12.16
CA SER A 39 17.58 -16.58 -10.78
C SER A 39 18.59 -15.42 -10.74
N PHE A 40 18.38 -14.47 -9.84
CA PHE A 40 19.36 -13.41 -9.54
C PHE A 40 19.94 -13.65 -8.15
N ASP A 41 21.27 -13.68 -8.04
CA ASP A 41 21.98 -13.84 -6.77
C ASP A 41 21.52 -15.04 -5.91
N GLY A 42 21.37 -16.21 -6.54
CA GLY A 42 20.91 -17.43 -5.86
C GLY A 42 19.43 -17.45 -5.46
N ARG A 43 18.69 -16.35 -5.68
CA ARG A 43 17.26 -16.26 -5.40
C ARG A 43 16.44 -16.67 -6.61
N SER A 44 15.61 -17.68 -6.41
CA SER A 44 14.62 -18.10 -7.39
C SER A 44 13.49 -17.09 -7.44
N THR A 45 13.34 -16.37 -8.56
CA THR A 45 12.18 -15.52 -8.83
C THR A 45 10.99 -16.35 -9.33
N LYS A 46 10.97 -17.67 -9.14
CA LYS A 46 9.83 -18.54 -9.52
C LYS A 46 8.60 -18.12 -8.71
N GLY A 47 7.74 -17.31 -9.34
CA GLY A 47 6.56 -16.71 -8.74
C GLY A 47 6.47 -15.20 -8.92
N GLY A 48 7.58 -14.53 -9.26
CA GLY A 48 7.68 -13.06 -9.34
C GLY A 48 7.14 -12.38 -8.08
N ASN A 49 6.56 -11.21 -8.27
CA ASN A 49 6.00 -10.38 -7.21
C ASN A 49 4.71 -10.90 -6.56
N LYS A 50 4.19 -12.06 -6.97
CA LYS A 50 2.89 -12.58 -6.50
C LYS A 50 2.82 -12.79 -4.98
N LYS A 51 3.91 -13.25 -4.36
CA LYS A 51 3.94 -13.45 -2.89
C LYS A 51 3.84 -12.11 -2.16
N PHE A 52 4.52 -11.09 -2.66
CA PHE A 52 4.39 -9.73 -2.13
C PHE A 52 3.00 -9.17 -2.36
N ALA A 53 2.41 -9.41 -3.54
CA ALA A 53 1.06 -8.95 -3.84
C ALA A 53 0.01 -9.55 -2.90
N ILE A 54 0.04 -10.86 -2.67
CA ILE A 54 -0.85 -11.53 -1.71
C ILE A 54 -0.70 -10.92 -0.30
N LEU A 55 0.55 -10.68 0.12
CA LEU A 55 0.82 -10.06 1.42
C LEU A 55 0.33 -8.62 1.48
N GLY A 56 0.56 -7.85 0.41
CA GLY A 56 0.14 -6.47 0.24
C GLY A 56 -1.37 -6.30 0.30
N ASP A 57 -2.11 -7.09 -0.46
CA ASP A 57 -3.58 -7.12 -0.43
C ASP A 57 -4.10 -7.34 1.01
N ALA A 58 -3.54 -8.33 1.71
CA ALA A 58 -3.92 -8.62 3.08
C ALA A 58 -3.66 -7.45 4.05
N VAL A 59 -2.47 -6.83 4.01
CA VAL A 59 -2.16 -5.72 4.93
C VAL A 59 -2.91 -4.43 4.56
N MET A 60 -3.18 -4.19 3.28
CA MET A 60 -4.02 -3.07 2.85
C MET A 60 -5.47 -3.24 3.35
N ALA A 61 -6.00 -4.47 3.30
CA ALA A 61 -7.31 -4.79 3.85
C ALA A 61 -7.38 -4.53 5.36
N VAL A 62 -6.31 -4.84 6.12
CA VAL A 62 -6.24 -4.50 7.55
C VAL A 62 -6.32 -2.99 7.76
N VAL A 63 -5.52 -2.19 7.03
CA VAL A 63 -5.54 -0.73 7.16
C VAL A 63 -6.94 -0.14 6.86
N VAL A 64 -7.60 -0.62 5.80
CA VAL A 64 -8.96 -0.16 5.47
C VAL A 64 -9.99 -0.65 6.50
N ALA A 65 -9.83 -1.85 7.05
CA ALA A 65 -10.70 -2.40 8.08
C ALA A 65 -10.57 -1.65 9.42
N GLU A 66 -9.36 -1.29 9.83
CA GLU A 66 -9.12 -0.46 11.03
C GLU A 66 -9.81 0.90 10.88
N HIS A 67 -9.67 1.55 9.72
CA HIS A 67 -10.35 2.81 9.45
C HIS A 67 -11.87 2.65 9.42
N TRP A 68 -12.37 1.58 8.83
CA TRP A 68 -13.81 1.28 8.85
C TRP A 68 -14.33 1.10 10.28
N PHE A 69 -13.58 0.36 11.11
CA PHE A 69 -13.91 0.10 12.51
C PHE A 69 -13.88 1.38 13.36
N SER A 70 -12.98 2.33 13.07
CA SER A 70 -12.84 3.57 13.85
C SER A 70 -13.96 4.60 13.61
N LYS A 71 -14.80 4.41 12.57
CA LYS A 71 -15.97 5.27 12.32
C LYS A 71 -17.12 4.93 13.28
N LYS A 72 -17.62 5.94 14.01
CA LYS A 72 -18.72 5.82 14.99
C LYS A 72 -20.01 5.19 14.44
N ASP A 73 -20.27 5.32 13.13
CA ASP A 73 -21.43 4.73 12.44
C ASP A 73 -21.12 3.42 11.69
N SER A 74 -20.09 2.66 12.10
CA SER A 74 -19.69 1.42 11.43
C SER A 74 -20.79 0.35 11.32
N LEU A 75 -21.86 0.45 12.11
CA LEU A 75 -23.07 -0.39 11.99
C LEU A 75 -23.90 -0.11 10.72
N THR A 76 -23.79 1.08 10.10
CA THR A 76 -24.51 1.43 8.85
C THR A 76 -23.60 1.45 7.61
N ALA A 77 -22.29 1.64 7.78
CA ALA A 77 -21.34 1.61 6.66
C ALA A 77 -21.03 0.16 6.23
N ASN A 78 -21.46 -0.25 5.05
CA ASN A 78 -21.22 -1.59 4.54
C ASN A 78 -19.71 -1.81 4.21
N TRP A 79 -19.04 -2.65 5.01
CA TRP A 79 -17.65 -3.07 4.76
C TRP A 79 -17.42 -3.52 3.32
N ALA A 80 -18.31 -4.35 2.77
CA ALA A 80 -18.14 -4.89 1.42
C ALA A 80 -18.13 -3.76 0.36
N GLN A 81 -18.92 -2.71 0.57
CA GLN A 81 -18.93 -1.54 -0.30
C GLN A 81 -17.63 -0.74 -0.20
N LEU A 82 -17.14 -0.48 1.01
CA LEU A 82 -15.87 0.24 1.22
C LEU A 82 -14.69 -0.54 0.64
N HIS A 83 -14.61 -1.84 0.95
CA HIS A 83 -13.60 -2.75 0.43
C HIS A 83 -13.62 -2.77 -1.10
N SER A 84 -14.79 -2.97 -1.72
CA SER A 84 -14.93 -2.93 -3.18
C SER A 84 -14.53 -1.58 -3.77
N ALA A 85 -14.92 -0.48 -3.12
CA ALA A 85 -14.63 0.87 -3.61
C ALA A 85 -13.15 1.26 -3.52
N ARG A 86 -12.34 0.59 -2.68
CA ARG A 86 -10.96 1.02 -2.35
C ARG A 86 -9.88 -0.04 -2.51
N LEU A 87 -10.25 -1.31 -2.61
CA LEU A 87 -9.34 -2.44 -2.79
C LEU A 87 -9.73 -3.30 -3.99
N SER A 88 -10.68 -2.85 -4.83
CA SER A 88 -10.90 -3.52 -6.11
C SER A 88 -9.69 -3.36 -7.03
N ASN A 89 -9.43 -4.40 -7.82
CA ASN A 89 -8.41 -4.37 -8.87
C ASN A 89 -8.48 -3.11 -9.74
N ASP A 90 -9.69 -2.65 -10.10
CA ASP A 90 -9.84 -1.47 -10.95
C ASP A 90 -9.46 -0.17 -10.24
N TYR A 91 -9.76 -0.05 -8.95
CA TYR A 91 -9.27 1.08 -8.15
C TYR A 91 -7.74 1.05 -8.02
N LEU A 92 -7.16 -0.11 -7.68
CA LEU A 92 -5.71 -0.26 -7.55
C LEU A 92 -4.97 0.01 -8.87
N LYS A 93 -5.53 -0.40 -10.01
CA LYS A 93 -5.02 -0.04 -11.35
C LYS A 93 -5.01 1.48 -11.56
N GLN A 94 -6.07 2.17 -11.18
CA GLN A 94 -6.16 3.64 -11.31
C GLN A 94 -5.10 4.32 -10.46
N VAL A 95 -4.92 3.89 -9.21
CA VAL A 95 -3.86 4.42 -8.33
C VAL A 95 -2.48 4.15 -8.92
N ALA A 96 -2.20 2.92 -9.37
CA ALA A 96 -0.92 2.58 -9.99
C ALA A 96 -0.64 3.40 -11.25
N SER A 97 -1.67 3.67 -12.06
CA SER A 97 -1.59 4.48 -13.28
C SER A 97 -1.34 5.95 -12.98
N LYS A 98 -2.03 6.52 -11.97
CA LYS A 98 -1.84 7.91 -11.51
C LYS A 98 -0.37 8.20 -11.17
N HIS A 99 0.32 7.22 -10.56
CA HIS A 99 1.73 7.34 -10.18
C HIS A 99 2.72 6.82 -11.22
N ASN A 100 2.23 6.32 -12.35
CA ASN A 100 3.02 5.71 -13.42
C ASN A 100 3.92 4.56 -12.91
N LEU A 101 3.45 3.77 -11.93
CA LEU A 101 4.28 2.75 -11.25
C LEU A 101 4.88 1.73 -12.23
N VAL A 102 4.12 1.37 -13.27
CA VAL A 102 4.52 0.40 -14.28
C VAL A 102 5.80 0.82 -15.03
N ASN A 103 6.03 2.13 -15.20
CA ASN A 103 7.21 2.67 -15.89
C ASN A 103 8.52 2.45 -15.12
N TYR A 104 8.43 2.06 -13.85
CA TYR A 104 9.58 1.75 -13.01
C TYR A 104 9.88 0.25 -12.92
N THR A 105 9.19 -0.59 -13.70
CA THR A 105 9.48 -2.04 -13.81
C THR A 105 10.51 -2.33 -14.90
N GLU A 106 11.11 -3.54 -14.89
CA GLU A 106 12.10 -3.94 -15.90
C GLU A 106 11.49 -4.34 -17.27
N ARG A 107 10.16 -4.36 -17.43
CA ARG A 107 9.48 -4.85 -18.66
C ARG A 107 8.94 -3.72 -19.55
N PRO A 108 8.96 -3.87 -20.89
CA PRO A 108 8.48 -2.84 -21.81
C PRO A 108 6.93 -2.73 -21.85
N PRO A 109 6.38 -1.51 -22.07
CA PRO A 109 4.94 -1.14 -22.09
C PRO A 109 4.00 -2.01 -22.94
N ASN A 110 4.52 -2.82 -23.84
CA ASN A 110 3.73 -3.39 -24.94
C ASN A 110 3.29 -4.85 -24.67
N GLY A 111 3.54 -5.38 -23.47
CA GLY A 111 3.16 -6.73 -23.05
C GLY A 111 2.35 -6.79 -21.75
N PHE A 112 1.80 -5.66 -21.30
CA PHE A 112 1.09 -5.56 -20.02
C PHE A 112 -0.36 -6.01 -20.15
N GLY A 113 -0.74 -7.06 -19.42
CA GLY A 113 -2.14 -7.33 -19.13
C GLY A 113 -2.62 -6.43 -17.99
N GLU A 114 -3.89 -5.99 -18.03
CA GLU A 114 -4.50 -5.07 -17.06
C GLU A 114 -4.36 -5.51 -15.59
N LYS A 115 -4.33 -6.82 -15.32
CA LYS A 115 -4.16 -7.38 -13.96
C LYS A 115 -2.79 -7.07 -13.33
N SER A 116 -1.81 -6.64 -14.11
CA SER A 116 -0.43 -6.47 -13.65
C SER A 116 -0.20 -5.20 -12.80
N ALA A 117 -0.96 -4.13 -13.03
CA ALA A 117 -0.75 -2.85 -12.33
C ALA A 117 -1.27 -2.87 -10.88
N ALA A 118 -2.43 -3.50 -10.65
CA ALA A 118 -2.94 -3.72 -9.29
C ALA A 118 -1.98 -4.61 -8.48
N THR A 119 -1.59 -5.76 -9.04
CA THR A 119 -0.61 -6.68 -8.44
C THR A 119 0.73 -6.01 -8.16
N LEU A 120 1.18 -5.07 -9.00
CA LEU A 120 2.39 -4.29 -8.76
C LEU A 120 2.26 -3.40 -7.52
N LEU A 121 1.15 -2.67 -7.41
CA LEU A 121 0.90 -1.80 -6.26
C LEU A 121 0.83 -2.61 -4.96
N GLU A 122 0.07 -3.70 -4.96
CA GLU A 122 0.00 -4.63 -3.82
C GLU A 122 1.39 -5.15 -3.47
N ALA A 123 2.19 -5.55 -4.46
CA ALA A 123 3.53 -6.05 -4.22
C ALA A 123 4.46 -5.01 -3.58
N ILE A 124 4.38 -3.74 -4.02
CA ILE A 124 5.15 -2.64 -3.41
C ILE A 124 4.75 -2.47 -1.95
N ILE A 125 3.45 -2.51 -1.62
CA ILE A 125 2.98 -2.43 -0.24
C ILE A 125 3.44 -3.64 0.59
N GLY A 126 3.36 -4.85 0.04
CA GLY A 126 3.88 -6.05 0.70
C GLY A 126 5.39 -5.95 0.98
N ALA A 127 6.16 -5.31 0.10
CA ALA A 127 7.57 -5.05 0.31
C ALA A 127 7.81 -4.03 1.43
N VAL A 128 7.04 -2.94 1.50
CA VAL A 128 7.09 -1.97 2.62
C VAL A 128 6.84 -2.68 3.95
N TYR A 129 5.80 -3.52 4.03
CA TYR A 129 5.50 -4.26 5.25
C TYR A 129 6.66 -5.17 5.69
N LEU A 130 7.32 -5.86 4.76
CA LEU A 130 8.46 -6.73 5.13
C LEU A 130 9.73 -5.96 5.47
N ASP A 131 10.02 -4.88 4.75
CA ASP A 131 11.21 -4.05 4.97
C ASP A 131 11.13 -3.30 6.30
N SER A 132 9.94 -2.83 6.66
CA SER A 132 9.66 -2.12 7.92
C SER A 132 9.54 -3.04 9.13
N ASN A 133 9.93 -4.32 9.01
CA ASN A 133 9.78 -5.32 10.06
C ASN A 133 8.33 -5.47 10.56
N ARG A 134 7.39 -5.50 9.61
CA ARG A 134 5.94 -5.69 9.82
C ARG A 134 5.24 -4.52 10.52
N ASP A 135 5.71 -3.30 10.29
CA ASP A 135 5.09 -2.07 10.82
C ASP A 135 3.85 -1.68 9.99
N MET A 136 2.67 -1.77 10.61
CA MET A 136 1.41 -1.36 9.99
C MET A 136 1.30 0.16 9.81
N ASP A 137 2.01 0.96 10.62
CA ASP A 137 2.03 2.42 10.46
C ASP A 137 2.82 2.81 9.20
N ALA A 138 3.91 2.11 8.89
CA ALA A 138 4.63 2.28 7.63
C ALA A 138 3.75 1.95 6.41
N VAL A 139 2.98 0.87 6.48
CA VAL A 139 1.99 0.51 5.44
C VAL A 139 0.95 1.63 5.29
N ARG A 140 0.38 2.12 6.41
CA ARG A 140 -0.61 3.20 6.39
C ARG A 140 -0.05 4.48 5.78
N ARG A 141 1.16 4.89 6.14
CA ARG A 141 1.85 6.07 5.55
C ARG A 141 2.04 5.90 4.04
N ALA A 142 2.51 4.72 3.60
CA ALA A 142 2.68 4.44 2.18
C ALA A 142 1.35 4.48 1.41
N MET A 143 0.27 3.95 1.98
CA MET A 143 -1.07 4.05 1.38
C MET A 143 -1.54 5.51 1.30
N ILE A 144 -1.32 6.32 2.34
CA ILE A 144 -1.64 7.75 2.34
C ILE A 144 -0.88 8.48 1.22
N ALA A 145 0.43 8.24 1.09
CA ALA A 145 1.26 8.81 0.03
C ALA A 145 0.78 8.44 -1.38
N LEU A 146 0.29 7.20 -1.55
CA LEU A 146 -0.33 6.74 -2.79
C LEU A 146 -1.71 7.37 -3.07
N GLY A 147 -2.29 8.11 -2.13
CA GLY A 147 -3.55 8.84 -2.29
C GLY A 147 -4.77 8.13 -1.68
N PHE A 148 -4.57 7.21 -0.74
CA PHE A 148 -5.66 6.65 0.07
C PHE A 148 -6.10 7.60 1.21
N SER A 149 -5.55 8.82 1.29
CA SER A 149 -5.83 9.80 2.36
C SER A 149 -7.32 10.10 2.55
N GLU A 150 -8.11 10.24 1.48
CA GLU A 150 -9.57 10.44 1.57
C GLU A 150 -10.29 9.27 2.27
N VAL A 151 -9.65 8.10 2.27
CA VAL A 151 -10.12 6.87 2.91
C VAL A 151 -9.53 6.68 4.28
N LEU A 152 -8.38 7.26 4.60
CA LEU A 152 -7.66 7.02 5.86
C LEU A 152 -7.66 8.26 6.78
N ASN A 153 -8.41 9.30 6.42
CA ASN A 153 -8.64 10.45 7.28
C ASN A 153 -9.43 10.02 8.53
N GLU A 154 -8.70 9.65 9.58
CA GLU A 154 -9.14 9.81 10.95
C GLU A 154 -9.61 11.26 11.15
N PRO A 155 -10.75 11.52 11.83
CA PRO A 155 -10.82 12.71 12.66
C PRO A 155 -9.68 12.53 13.67
N ASP A 156 -8.63 13.33 13.51
CA ASP A 156 -7.44 13.39 14.35
C ASP A 156 -7.78 13.01 15.80
N HIS A 157 -7.08 12.02 16.37
CA HIS A 157 -7.28 11.63 17.77
C HIS A 157 -7.13 12.83 18.71
N SER A 158 -6.33 13.83 18.32
CA SER A 158 -6.23 15.10 19.04
C SER A 158 -7.49 15.98 18.89
N THR A 159 -8.22 15.89 17.78
CA THR A 159 -9.53 16.53 17.63
C THR A 159 -10.58 15.82 18.48
N LYS A 160 -10.61 14.47 18.48
CA LYS A 160 -11.50 13.71 19.37
C LYS A 160 -11.23 13.98 20.86
N LEU A 161 -9.95 14.09 21.26
CA LEU A 161 -9.54 14.48 22.61
C LEU A 161 -9.93 15.93 22.93
N ARG A 162 -9.77 16.86 21.98
CA ARG A 162 -10.17 18.26 22.15
C ARG A 162 -11.68 18.41 22.32
N ASP A 163 -12.46 17.71 21.49
CA ASP A 163 -13.92 17.73 21.56
C ASP A 163 -14.41 17.13 22.89
N LEU A 164 -13.82 16.01 23.34
CA LEU A 164 -14.14 15.41 24.64
C LEU A 164 -13.75 16.32 25.82
N VAL A 165 -12.58 16.98 25.75
CA VAL A 165 -12.16 17.94 26.79
C VAL A 165 -13.10 19.14 26.84
N GLN A 166 -13.61 19.58 25.68
CA GLN A 166 -14.57 20.69 25.62
C GLN A 166 -15.93 20.29 26.19
N GLU A 167 -16.43 19.10 25.87
CA GLU A 167 -17.69 18.56 26.39
C GLU A 167 -17.66 18.42 27.93
N ILE A 168 -16.56 17.90 28.49
CA ILE A 168 -16.38 17.81 29.96
C ILE A 168 -16.34 19.19 30.62
N ARG A 169 -15.72 20.20 29.97
CA ARG A 169 -15.69 21.57 30.50
C ARG A 169 -17.09 22.17 30.58
N GLU A 170 -17.90 21.98 29.55
CA GLU A 170 -19.27 22.50 29.50
C GLU A 170 -20.20 21.81 30.50
N GLU A 171 -20.00 20.53 30.82
CA GLU A 171 -20.73 19.83 31.89
C GLU A 171 -20.36 20.33 33.28
N LEU A 172 -19.09 20.69 33.50
CA LEU A 172 -18.63 21.24 34.78
C LEU A 172 -19.09 22.68 35.04
N GLU A 173 -19.49 23.40 33.99
CA GLU A 173 -20.00 24.78 34.05
C GLU A 173 -21.54 24.86 34.18
N ARG A 174 -22.25 23.73 34.20
CA ARG A 174 -23.69 23.63 34.47
C ARG A 174 -24.00 23.32 35.93
#